data_AF-A0AAE1YUL9-F1
#
_entry.id   AF-A0AAE1YUL9-F1
#
_cell.length_a   1.000
_cell.length_b   1.000
_cell.length_c   1.000
_cell.angle_alpha   90.00
_cell.angle_beta   90.00
_cell.angle_gamma   90.00
#
_symmetry.space_group_name_H-M   'P 1'
#
loop_
_entity.id
_entity.type
_entity.pdbx_description
1 polymer ?
#
loop_
_entity_poly.entity_id
_entity_poly.type
_entity_poly.pdbx_seq_one_letter_code
_entity_poly.pdbx_strand_id
1 'polypeptide(L)'
;MFVPDVRDFVPTVSVVGDDFCFPYLVDLAVKKKAKIETDHCTDMDSNLLNNIDFGISLQQQWTVHRGEGSEGSNLLYTVRKSHSFQLKTRLQVFLATNLTGDICDFRVIGIYISQSFKVYKGDTLMAEVNFNISF
;
A
#
# COMPACT_ATOMS: atom_id res chain seq x y z
N MET A 1 -30.47 -10.15 21.39
CA MET A 1 -29.10 -10.48 21.00
C MET A 1 -29.04 -10.37 19.48
N PHE A 2 -28.41 -9.33 18.96
CA PHE A 2 -28.30 -9.14 17.50
C PHE A 2 -27.23 -10.12 17.01
N VAL A 3 -27.63 -11.08 16.17
CA VAL A 3 -26.71 -11.93 15.42
C VAL A 3 -26.82 -11.45 13.98
N PRO A 4 -25.86 -10.68 13.47
CA PRO A 4 -25.91 -10.25 12.08
C PRO A 4 -25.78 -11.48 11.18
N ASP A 5 -26.61 -11.53 10.15
CA ASP A 5 -26.62 -12.56 9.13
C ASP A 5 -25.39 -12.34 8.22
N VAL A 6 -24.28 -13.00 8.53
CA VAL A 6 -23.03 -12.91 7.76
C VAL A 6 -23.22 -13.75 6.49
N ARG A 7 -23.84 -13.14 5.48
CA ARG A 7 -24.12 -13.82 4.20
C ARG A 7 -22.91 -13.92 3.27
N ASP A 8 -21.86 -13.15 3.52
CA ASP A 8 -20.65 -13.20 2.70
C ASP A 8 -19.42 -13.29 3.62
N PHE A 9 -18.74 -14.44 3.60
CA PHE A 9 -17.42 -14.57 4.22
C PHE A 9 -16.48 -13.63 3.48
N VAL A 10 -16.14 -12.48 4.09
CA VAL A 10 -15.02 -11.67 3.63
C VAL A 10 -13.74 -12.39 4.02
N PRO A 11 -12.89 -12.83 3.07
CA PRO A 11 -11.63 -13.48 3.41
C PRO A 11 -10.72 -12.50 4.14
N THR A 12 -10.68 -12.58 5.47
CA THR A 12 -9.81 -11.76 6.31
C THR A 12 -8.40 -12.31 6.27
N VAL A 13 -7.43 -11.45 5.99
CA VAL A 13 -6.01 -11.79 6.00
C VAL A 13 -5.34 -10.94 7.05
N SER A 14 -4.98 -11.58 8.16
CA SER A 14 -4.26 -10.93 9.25
C SER A 14 -2.80 -10.72 8.86
N VAL A 15 -2.43 -9.45 8.63
CA VAL A 15 -1.05 -9.06 8.29
C VAL A 15 -0.34 -8.47 9.51
N VAL A 16 -1.03 -7.62 10.27
CA VAL A 16 -0.47 -6.93 11.46
C VAL A 16 -0.87 -7.64 12.76
N GLY A 17 -2.11 -8.11 12.82
CA GLY A 17 -2.73 -8.78 13.95
C GLY A 17 -4.23 -8.93 13.75
N ASP A 18 -4.83 -9.90 14.43
CA ASP A 18 -6.23 -10.27 14.26
C ASP A 18 -7.19 -9.17 14.75
N ASP A 19 -6.75 -8.35 15.70
CA ASP A 19 -7.49 -7.21 16.25
C ASP A 19 -7.83 -6.12 15.20
N PHE A 20 -7.18 -6.17 14.03
CA PHE A 20 -7.43 -5.26 12.90
C PHE A 20 -8.31 -5.88 11.81
N CYS A 21 -8.84 -7.09 12.03
CA CYS A 21 -9.73 -7.77 11.09
C CYS A 21 -11.18 -7.63 11.53
N PHE A 22 -12.01 -7.10 10.65
CA PHE A 22 -13.45 -7.00 10.87
C PHE A 22 -14.19 -7.98 9.95
N PRO A 23 -15.26 -8.65 10.41
CA PRO A 23 -16.04 -9.57 9.58
C PRO A 23 -16.96 -8.86 8.57
N TYR A 24 -16.78 -7.55 8.38
CA TYR A 24 -17.55 -6.69 7.50
C TYR A 24 -16.66 -5.56 6.97
N LEU A 25 -17.10 -4.88 5.91
CA LEU A 25 -16.41 -3.73 5.34
C LEU A 25 -16.35 -2.58 6.33
N VAL A 26 -15.17 -1.95 6.45
CA VAL A 26 -14.95 -0.80 7.33
C VAL A 26 -14.51 0.39 6.47
N ASP A 27 -15.29 1.46 6.53
CA ASP A 27 -14.93 2.72 5.88
C ASP A 27 -13.92 3.49 6.72
N LEU A 28 -12.78 3.82 6.11
CA LEU A 28 -11.72 4.61 6.73
C LEU A 28 -11.72 6.02 6.15
N ALA A 29 -11.78 7.03 7.01
CA ALA A 29 -11.70 8.44 6.62
C ALA A 29 -10.32 9.00 6.94
N VAL A 30 -9.56 9.37 5.90
CA VAL A 30 -8.27 10.05 6.04
C VAL A 30 -8.49 11.55 5.90
N LYS A 31 -8.27 12.31 6.98
CA LYS A 31 -8.25 13.78 6.92
C LYS A 31 -6.84 14.26 6.60
N LYS A 32 -6.59 14.65 5.35
CA LYS A 32 -5.36 15.37 5.00
C LYS A 32 -5.44 16.79 5.56
N LYS A 33 -4.62 17.09 6.57
CA LYS A 33 -4.41 18.49 6.97
C LYS A 33 -3.56 19.16 5.90
N ALA A 34 -4.11 20.17 5.22
CA ALA A 34 -3.35 21.00 4.30
C ALA A 34 -2.45 21.92 5.14
N LYS A 35 -1.22 21.48 5.41
CA LYS A 35 -0.14 22.40 5.73
C LYS A 35 0.41 22.93 4.42
N ILE A 36 0.49 24.25 4.28
CA ILE A 36 1.41 24.88 3.31
C ILE A 36 2.79 24.77 3.94
N GLU A 37 3.29 23.56 3.98
CA GLU A 37 4.66 23.23 4.27
C GLU A 37 5.02 22.38 3.06
N THR A 38 5.98 22.84 2.28
CA THR A 38 6.60 22.08 1.21
C THR A 38 7.29 20.87 1.83
N ASP A 39 6.51 19.91 2.33
CA ASP A 39 6.94 18.54 2.42
C ASP A 39 7.16 18.13 0.97
N HIS A 40 8.41 18.25 0.55
CA HIS A 40 8.94 17.56 -0.61
C HIS A 40 8.72 16.06 -0.38
N CYS A 41 7.49 15.58 -0.59
CA CYS A 41 7.32 14.28 -1.20
C CYS A 41 7.80 14.46 -2.64
N THR A 42 9.11 14.41 -2.86
CA THR A 42 9.65 14.06 -4.16
C THR A 42 9.30 12.59 -4.38
N ASP A 43 8.04 12.29 -4.66
CA ASP A 43 7.79 11.13 -5.49
C ASP A 43 8.39 11.54 -6.84
N MET A 44 9.41 10.77 -7.24
CA MET A 44 10.29 11.12 -8.32
C MET A 44 9.47 11.16 -9.62
N ASP A 45 8.98 12.35 -9.98
CA ASP A 45 8.76 12.73 -11.36
C ASP A 45 10.14 12.78 -12.02
N SER A 46 10.70 11.60 -12.31
CA SER A 46 11.87 11.45 -13.18
C SER A 46 11.44 11.73 -14.62
N ASN A 47 11.11 13.00 -14.89
CA ASN A 47 11.00 13.57 -16.23
C ASN A 47 11.54 14.99 -16.25
N LEU A 48 12.61 15.26 -15.49
CA LEU A 48 13.52 16.35 -15.78
C LEU A 48 14.91 15.95 -15.30
N LEU A 49 15.74 15.43 -16.21
CA LEU A 49 17.19 15.64 -16.32
C LEU A 49 17.78 14.51 -17.16
N ASN A 50 17.77 14.75 -18.46
CA ASN A 50 18.73 14.13 -19.36
C ASN A 50 20.11 14.60 -18.89
N ASN A 51 20.96 13.66 -18.48
CA ASN A 51 22.33 13.85 -17.99
C ASN A 51 22.42 14.45 -16.57
N ILE A 52 22.79 13.62 -15.59
CA ILE A 52 23.88 13.83 -14.62
C ILE A 52 23.95 12.54 -13.78
N ASP A 53 25.14 11.93 -13.78
CA ASP A 53 25.52 10.79 -12.95
C ASP A 53 25.41 11.15 -11.46
N PHE A 54 24.59 10.43 -10.69
CA PHE A 54 24.68 10.49 -9.24
C PHE A 54 24.20 9.17 -8.62
N GLY A 55 25.17 8.34 -8.24
CA GLY A 55 24.94 7.16 -7.41
C GLY A 55 24.28 7.53 -6.09
N ILE A 56 22.96 7.40 -6.02
CA ILE A 56 22.22 7.15 -4.78
C ILE A 56 21.17 6.12 -5.16
N SER A 57 21.32 4.93 -4.57
CA SER A 57 20.46 3.77 -4.75
C SER A 57 18.97 4.13 -4.69
N LEU A 58 18.31 4.25 -5.85
CA LEU A 58 16.86 4.30 -6.02
C LEU A 58 16.25 2.91 -5.71
N GLN A 59 16.40 2.46 -4.48
CA GLN A 59 15.64 1.31 -4.01
C GLN A 59 14.18 1.73 -3.92
N GLN A 60 13.39 1.34 -4.93
CA GLN A 60 11.94 1.51 -4.93
C GLN A 60 11.27 0.46 -4.04
N GLN A 61 11.87 0.22 -2.87
CA GLN A 61 11.51 -0.83 -1.93
C GLN A 61 11.37 -0.23 -0.54
N TRP A 62 10.27 -0.58 0.13
CA TRP A 62 9.99 -0.19 1.50
C TRP A 62 9.76 -1.45 2.34
N THR A 63 10.24 -1.46 3.56
CA THR A 63 10.02 -2.56 4.52
C THR A 63 9.17 -2.05 5.67
N VAL A 64 8.17 -2.84 6.07
CA VAL A 64 7.30 -2.52 7.20
C VAL A 64 7.58 -3.52 8.31
N HIS A 65 7.90 -3.01 9.49
CA HIS A 65 8.23 -3.80 10.66
C HIS A 65 7.19 -3.62 11.77
N ARG A 66 7.09 -4.61 12.65
CA ARG A 66 6.21 -4.60 13.82
C ARG A 66 6.83 -3.77 14.94
N GLY A 67 6.03 -2.88 15.52
CA GLY A 67 6.46 -2.05 16.65
C GLY A 67 7.53 -1.04 16.24
N GLU A 68 8.34 -0.62 17.21
CA GLU A 68 9.42 0.35 17.02
C GLU A 68 10.75 -0.40 16.93
N GLY A 69 11.23 -0.64 15.70
CA GLY A 69 12.49 -1.33 15.48
C GLY A 69 12.73 -1.76 14.04
N SER A 70 14.00 -1.94 13.67
CA SER A 70 14.44 -2.44 12.36
C SER A 70 14.99 -3.87 12.39
N GLU A 71 14.76 -4.60 13.48
CA GLU A 71 15.19 -5.99 13.61
C GLU A 71 14.50 -6.90 12.58
N GLY A 72 15.26 -7.82 11.97
CA GLY A 72 14.75 -8.71 10.92
C GLY A 72 13.62 -9.65 11.37
N SER A 73 13.54 -9.98 12.67
CA SER A 73 12.47 -10.77 13.27
C SER A 73 11.12 -10.04 13.29
N ASN A 74 11.12 -8.71 13.18
CA ASN A 74 9.92 -7.89 13.22
C ASN A 74 9.42 -7.54 11.81
N LEU A 75 10.04 -8.05 10.74
CA LEU A 75 9.57 -7.80 9.38
C LEU A 75 8.17 -8.37 9.15
N LEU A 76 7.23 -7.50 8.76
CA LEU A 76 5.87 -7.90 8.38
C LEU A 76 5.80 -8.11 6.87
N TYR A 77 6.19 -7.11 6.09
CA TYR A 77 6.16 -7.18 4.64
C TYR A 77 7.11 -6.18 3.98
N THR A 78 7.40 -6.47 2.71
CA THR A 78 8.19 -5.63 1.82
C THR A 78 7.31 -5.17 0.66
N VAL A 79 7.35 -3.88 0.35
CA VAL A 79 6.66 -3.28 -0.80
C VAL A 79 7.69 -2.92 -1.85
N ARG A 80 7.48 -3.32 -3.10
CA ARG A 80 8.32 -2.97 -4.25
C ARG A 80 7.50 -2.26 -5.31
N LYS A 81 8.04 -1.19 -5.89
CA LYS A 81 7.47 -0.58 -7.10
C LYS A 81 7.87 -1.43 -8.30
N SER A 82 6.91 -1.82 -9.12
CA SER A 82 7.20 -2.69 -10.27
C SER A 82 7.74 -1.93 -11.48
N HIS A 83 7.58 -0.60 -11.54
CA HIS A 83 8.07 0.23 -12.64
C HIS A 83 8.17 1.71 -12.27
N SER A 84 9.28 2.36 -12.63
CA SER A 84 9.57 3.76 -12.26
C SER A 84 8.84 4.81 -13.09
N PHE A 85 8.41 4.48 -14.31
CA PHE A 85 8.06 5.46 -15.35
C PHE A 85 6.58 5.48 -15.80
N GLN A 86 5.66 4.85 -15.07
CA GLN A 86 4.22 4.82 -15.42
C GLN A 86 3.41 5.82 -14.59
N LEU A 87 2.49 6.56 -15.23
CA LEU A 87 1.42 7.34 -14.57
C LEU A 87 0.55 6.47 -13.65
N LYS A 88 0.49 5.17 -13.93
CA LYS A 88 -0.18 4.16 -13.10
C LYS A 88 0.83 3.60 -12.10
N THR A 89 0.66 3.92 -10.83
CA THR A 89 1.41 3.32 -9.74
C THR A 89 1.02 1.85 -9.61
N ARG A 90 2.04 1.00 -9.57
CA ARG A 90 1.91 -0.43 -9.32
C ARG A 90 2.91 -0.84 -8.24
N LEU A 91 2.38 -1.30 -7.11
CA LEU A 91 3.18 -1.81 -6.01
C LEU A 91 2.86 -3.29 -5.82
N GLN A 92 3.91 -4.04 -5.51
CA GLN A 92 3.86 -5.45 -5.16
C GLN A 92 4.25 -5.58 -3.69
N VAL A 93 3.43 -6.28 -2.91
CA VAL A 93 3.66 -6.51 -1.49
C VAL A 93 3.98 -7.98 -1.29
N PHE A 94 5.08 -8.24 -0.59
CA PHE A 94 5.59 -9.57 -0.26
C PHE A 94 5.59 -9.70 1.27
N LEU A 95 4.81 -10.64 1.80
CA LEU A 95 4.82 -10.95 3.23
C LEU A 95 6.17 -11.55 3.61
N ALA A 96 6.59 -11.37 4.86
CA ALA A 96 7.85 -11.95 5.34
C ALA A 96 7.89 -13.48 5.26
N THR A 97 6.73 -14.13 5.26
CA THR A 97 6.57 -15.58 5.09
C THR A 97 6.78 -16.05 3.64
N ASN A 98 6.78 -15.14 2.67
CA ASN A 98 6.98 -15.44 1.25
C ASN A 98 8.47 -15.55 0.93
N LEU A 99 9.06 -16.71 1.23
CA LEU A 99 10.50 -16.97 1.08
C LEU A 99 10.97 -17.06 -0.38
N THR A 100 10.06 -17.38 -1.30
CA THR A 100 10.35 -17.49 -2.74
C THR A 100 10.44 -16.13 -3.42
N GLY A 101 9.65 -15.14 -2.99
CA GLY A 101 9.68 -13.76 -3.50
C GLY A 101 9.31 -13.57 -4.98
N ASP A 102 8.87 -14.62 -5.67
CA ASP A 102 8.56 -14.60 -7.11
C ASP A 102 7.13 -14.10 -7.40
N ILE A 103 6.17 -14.48 -6.54
CA ILE A 103 4.77 -14.04 -6.62
C ILE A 103 4.47 -13.14 -5.42
N CYS A 104 3.94 -11.94 -5.68
CA CYS A 104 3.51 -11.02 -4.63
C CYS A 104 2.21 -11.48 -3.96
N ASP A 105 2.12 -11.33 -2.65
CA ASP A 105 0.92 -11.65 -1.85
C ASP A 105 -0.19 -10.64 -2.12
N PHE A 106 0.16 -9.36 -2.22
CA PHE A 106 -0.79 -8.31 -2.58
C PHE A 106 -0.29 -7.43 -3.72
N ARG A 107 -1.24 -6.87 -4.45
CA ARG A 107 -1.00 -5.92 -5.53
C ARG A 107 -1.77 -4.64 -5.25
N VAL A 108 -1.06 -3.52 -5.23
CA VAL A 108 -1.67 -2.20 -5.18
C VAL A 108 -1.57 -1.57 -6.56
N ILE A 109 -2.71 -1.16 -7.10
CA ILE A 109 -2.76 -0.42 -8.36
C ILE A 109 -3.49 0.89 -8.14
N GLY A 110 -2.99 1.94 -8.77
CA GLY A 110 -3.68 3.21 -8.70
C GLY A 110 -3.07 4.32 -9.53
N ILE A 111 -3.76 5.44 -9.52
CA ILE A 111 -3.30 6.69 -10.11
C ILE A 111 -3.46 7.76 -9.04
N TYR A 112 -2.35 8.42 -8.70
CA TYR A 112 -2.32 9.42 -7.63
C TYR A 112 -3.21 10.63 -7.94
N ILE A 113 -3.14 11.15 -9.18
CA ILE A 113 -3.88 12.35 -9.61
C ILE A 113 -5.39 12.13 -9.50
N SER A 114 -5.89 10.96 -9.92
CA SER A 114 -7.30 10.62 -9.82
C SER A 114 -7.68 10.02 -8.46
N GLN A 115 -6.72 9.93 -7.52
CA GLN A 115 -6.87 9.34 -6.19
C GLN A 115 -7.55 7.96 -6.19
N SER A 116 -7.37 7.21 -7.27
CA SER A 116 -7.95 5.88 -7.45
C SER A 116 -6.91 4.86 -7.02
N PHE A 117 -7.07 4.25 -5.86
CA PHE A 117 -6.20 3.17 -5.40
C PHE A 117 -7.02 1.95 -5.02
N LYS A 118 -6.52 0.77 -5.39
CA LYS A 118 -7.12 -0.52 -5.11
C LYS A 118 -6.05 -1.51 -4.66
N VAL A 119 -6.37 -2.31 -3.65
CA VAL A 119 -5.52 -3.36 -3.10
C VAL A 119 -6.16 -4.71 -3.41
N TYR A 120 -5.37 -5.61 -3.99
CA TYR A 120 -5.80 -6.94 -4.39
C TYR A 120 -4.96 -8.02 -3.71
N LYS A 121 -5.58 -9.15 -3.39
CA LYS A 121 -4.89 -10.42 -3.08
C LYS A 121 -5.30 -11.44 -4.13
N GLY A 122 -4.37 -11.87 -4.98
CA GLY A 122 -4.74 -12.53 -6.23
C GLY A 122 -5.69 -11.64 -7.04
N ASP A 123 -6.88 -12.16 -7.35
CA ASP A 123 -7.93 -11.42 -8.06
C ASP A 123 -9.02 -10.85 -7.13
N THR A 124 -8.90 -11.06 -5.82
CA THR A 124 -9.87 -10.56 -4.84
C THR A 124 -9.54 -9.12 -4.44
N LEU A 125 -10.51 -8.21 -4.56
CA LEU A 125 -10.39 -6.83 -4.10
C LEU A 125 -10.51 -6.79 -2.56
N MET A 126 -9.46 -6.30 -1.90
CA MET A 126 -9.38 -6.23 -0.43
C MET A 126 -9.71 -4.83 0.09
N ALA A 127 -9.33 -3.78 -0.63
CA ALA A 127 -9.60 -2.41 -0.26
C ALA A 127 -9.62 -1.51 -1.51
N GLU A 128 -10.41 -0.44 -1.45
CA GLU A 128 -10.40 0.61 -2.44
C GLU A 128 -10.55 1.99 -1.81
N VAL A 129 -9.99 3.00 -2.46
CA VAL A 129 -10.13 4.40 -2.07
C VAL A 129 -11.30 5.00 -2.82
N ASN A 130 -12.29 5.48 -2.09
CA ASN A 130 -13.40 6.25 -2.62
C ASN A 130 -13.20 7.74 -2.28
N PHE A 131 -12.77 8.54 -3.27
CA PHE A 131 -12.52 9.96 -3.07
C PHE A 131 -13.80 10.78 -3.32
N ASN A 132 -14.56 11.03 -2.25
CA ASN A 132 -15.69 11.94 -2.29
C ASN A 132 -15.23 13.37 -1.92
N ILE A 133 -15.20 14.26 -2.92
CA ILE A 133 -15.07 15.71 -2.67
C ILE A 133 -16.40 16.18 -2.07
N SER A 134 -16.41 16.44 -0.77
CA SER A 134 -17.54 17.09 -0.11
C SER A 134 -17.34 18.61 -0.22
N PHE A 135 -18.21 19.31 -0.94
CA PHE A 135 -18.27 20.77 -1.03
C PHE A 135 -19.07 21.36 0.13
#